data_AF-A0A9W2X8L5-F1
#
_entry.id   AF-A0A9W2X8L5-F1
#
_cell.length_a   1.000
_cell.length_b   1.000
_cell.length_c   1.000
_cell.angle_alpha   90.00
_cell.angle_beta   90.00
_cell.angle_gamma   90.00
#
_symmetry.space_group_name_H-M   'P 1'
#
loop_
_entity.id
_entity.type
_entity.pdbx_description
1 polymer ?
#
loop_
_entity_poly.entity_id
_entity_poly.type
_entity_poly.pdbx_seq_one_letter_code
_entity_poly.pdbx_strand_id
1 'polypeptide(L)'
;MAKVAGKDKQFAEARSYLKKFFNLTEESGPAVRRGLNPVTIKLTEMQKFFGLKITRTPDSDTLAMMKKPRCGIPDGAVARFSIFGKKLKWEKNSLTYRIVNYTPDMSNAEVDDSIDKALQVWSRVIPL
;
A
#
# COMPACT_ATOMS: atom_id res chain seq x y z
N MET A 1 -24.94 -5.82 -23.22
CA MET A 1 -24.06 -4.63 -23.19
C MET A 1 -23.71 -4.17 -21.76
N ALA A 2 -24.67 -4.05 -20.82
CA ALA A 2 -24.39 -3.62 -19.43
C ALA A 2 -23.37 -4.49 -18.65
N LYS A 3 -23.34 -5.82 -18.87
CA LYS A 3 -22.41 -6.76 -18.21
C LYS A 3 -20.94 -6.57 -18.62
N VAL A 4 -20.68 -6.08 -19.84
CA VAL A 4 -19.32 -5.85 -20.36
C VAL A 4 -18.77 -4.54 -19.79
N ALA A 5 -19.57 -3.47 -19.85
CA ALA A 5 -19.22 -2.18 -19.25
C ALA A 5 -18.95 -2.27 -17.73
N GLY A 6 -19.69 -3.14 -17.02
CA GLY A 6 -19.45 -3.40 -15.60
C GLY A 6 -18.10 -4.07 -15.31
N LYS A 7 -17.66 -5.00 -16.17
CA LYS A 7 -16.33 -5.64 -16.04
C LYS A 7 -15.22 -4.64 -16.35
N ASP A 8 -15.38 -3.82 -17.39
CA ASP A 8 -14.36 -2.83 -17.77
C ASP A 8 -14.09 -1.82 -16.64
N LYS A 9 -15.15 -1.40 -15.93
CA LYS A 9 -15.03 -0.53 -14.76
C LYS A 9 -14.27 -1.18 -13.61
N GLN A 10 -14.55 -2.45 -13.30
CA GLN A 10 -13.85 -3.19 -12.24
C GLN A 10 -12.36 -3.38 -12.54
N PHE A 11 -12.04 -3.66 -13.80
CA PHE A 11 -10.64 -3.75 -14.25
C PHE A 11 -9.94 -2.40 -14.19
N ALA A 12 -10.61 -1.30 -14.53
CA ALA A 12 -10.04 0.05 -14.41
C ALA A 12 -9.77 0.43 -12.94
N GLU A 13 -10.70 0.13 -12.03
CA GLU A 13 -10.56 0.35 -10.59
C GLU A 13 -9.37 -0.45 -10.03
N ALA A 14 -9.30 -1.75 -10.35
CA ALA A 14 -8.20 -2.62 -9.95
C ALA A 14 -6.86 -2.15 -10.53
N ARG A 15 -6.83 -1.72 -11.81
CA ARG A 15 -5.62 -1.20 -12.44
C ARG A 15 -5.11 0.05 -11.71
N SER A 16 -6.00 0.98 -11.34
CA SER A 16 -5.64 2.17 -10.56
C SER A 16 -5.05 1.80 -9.20
N TYR A 17 -5.68 0.85 -8.51
CA TYR A 17 -5.20 0.35 -7.22
C TYR A 17 -3.80 -0.28 -7.33
N LEU A 18 -3.58 -1.14 -8.32
CA LEU A 18 -2.30 -1.83 -8.51
C LEU A 18 -1.17 -0.89 -8.93
N LYS A 19 -1.48 0.17 -9.69
CA LYS A 19 -0.52 1.26 -9.97
C LYS A 19 -0.07 1.91 -8.67
N LYS A 20 -1.02 2.26 -7.80
CA LYS A 20 -0.75 2.97 -6.55
C LYS A 20 0.00 2.12 -5.52
N PHE A 21 -0.39 0.87 -5.33
CA PHE A 21 0.07 0.06 -4.19
C PHE A 21 1.00 -1.10 -4.56
N PHE A 22 1.01 -1.56 -5.81
CA PHE A 22 1.79 -2.73 -6.24
C PHE A 22 2.81 -2.42 -7.33
N ASN A 23 3.05 -1.13 -7.59
CA ASN A 23 4.00 -0.63 -8.59
C ASN A 23 3.77 -1.26 -9.97
N LEU A 24 2.50 -1.30 -10.40
CA LEU A 24 2.16 -1.68 -11.77
C LEU A 24 2.67 -0.59 -12.72
N THR A 25 3.76 -0.86 -13.43
CA THR A 25 4.27 0.01 -14.50
C THR A 25 3.56 -0.28 -15.83
N GLU A 26 3.42 0.74 -16.68
CA GLU A 26 2.81 0.64 -18.01
C GLU A 26 3.53 -0.38 -18.93
N GLU A 27 2.88 -0.70 -20.05
CA GLU A 27 2.95 -1.92 -20.87
C GLU A 27 4.31 -2.23 -21.56
N SER A 28 5.40 -1.56 -21.22
CA SER A 28 6.72 -1.75 -21.84
C SER A 28 7.70 -2.59 -20.97
N GLY A 29 7.17 -3.54 -20.21
CA GLY A 29 7.95 -4.42 -19.33
C GLY A 29 8.35 -5.78 -19.95
N PRO A 30 9.32 -6.51 -19.37
CA PRO A 30 9.67 -7.87 -19.79
C PRO A 30 8.49 -8.84 -19.81
N ALA A 31 7.50 -8.63 -18.92
CA ALA A 31 6.27 -9.41 -18.89
C ALA A 31 5.43 -9.25 -20.15
N VAL A 32 5.29 -8.03 -20.67
CA VAL A 32 4.52 -7.75 -21.90
C VAL A 32 5.22 -8.32 -23.13
N ARG A 33 6.56 -8.25 -23.20
CA ARG A 33 7.35 -8.89 -24.27
C ARG A 33 7.17 -10.41 -24.34
N ARG A 34 6.77 -11.04 -23.23
CA ARG A 34 6.47 -12.48 -23.14
C ARG A 34 4.98 -12.79 -23.32
N GLY A 35 4.16 -11.80 -23.66
CA GLY A 35 2.71 -11.96 -23.82
C GLY A 35 1.92 -12.10 -22.51
N LEU A 36 2.53 -11.82 -21.36
CA LEU A 36 1.84 -11.88 -20.06
C LEU A 36 1.16 -10.54 -19.75
N ASN A 37 -0.09 -10.59 -19.29
CA ASN A 37 -0.83 -9.42 -18.84
C ASN A 37 -0.27 -8.92 -17.49
N PRO A 38 0.34 -7.72 -17.41
CA PRO A 38 0.92 -7.20 -16.16
C PRO A 38 -0.10 -7.02 -15.04
N VAL A 39 -1.36 -6.70 -15.38
CA VAL A 39 -2.45 -6.54 -14.41
C VAL A 39 -2.74 -7.88 -13.74
N THR A 40 -2.80 -8.97 -14.50
CA THR A 40 -3.03 -10.33 -13.99
C THR A 40 -1.92 -10.79 -13.06
N ILE A 41 -0.67 -10.45 -13.37
CA ILE A 41 0.49 -10.73 -12.50
C ILE A 41 0.34 -9.95 -11.18
N LYS A 42 0.07 -8.65 -11.26
CA LYS A 42 -0.07 -7.80 -10.07
C LYS A 42 -1.29 -8.15 -9.22
N LEU A 43 -2.39 -8.58 -9.83
CA LEU A 43 -3.53 -9.15 -9.10
C LEU A 43 -3.14 -10.41 -8.33
N THR A 44 -2.31 -11.28 -8.92
CA THR A 44 -1.83 -12.49 -8.26
C THR A 44 -0.97 -12.14 -7.04
N GLU A 45 -0.03 -11.21 -7.17
CA GLU A 45 0.80 -10.71 -6.07
C GLU A 45 -0.04 -10.11 -4.95
N MET A 46 -1.01 -9.27 -5.32
CA MET A 46 -1.91 -8.59 -4.41
C MET A 46 -2.82 -9.57 -3.66
N GLN A 47 -3.46 -10.50 -4.37
CA GLN A 47 -4.30 -11.53 -3.76
C GLN A 47 -3.51 -12.36 -2.76
N LYS A 48 -2.27 -12.74 -3.12
CA LYS A 48 -1.36 -13.45 -2.21
C LYS A 48 -1.00 -12.61 -0.98
N PHE A 49 -0.71 -11.31 -1.16
CA PHE A 49 -0.35 -10.41 -0.05
C PHE A 49 -1.46 -10.32 1.01
N PHE A 50 -2.71 -10.24 0.58
CA PHE A 50 -3.87 -10.18 1.47
C PHE A 50 -4.43 -11.54 1.89
N GLY A 51 -3.79 -12.64 1.49
CA GLY A 51 -4.28 -14.00 1.79
C GLY A 51 -5.61 -14.35 1.11
N LEU A 52 -5.96 -13.68 0.01
CA LEU A 52 -7.15 -13.97 -0.79
C LEU A 52 -6.92 -15.19 -1.69
N LYS A 53 -8.02 -15.80 -2.13
CA LYS A 53 -7.97 -16.83 -3.19
C LYS A 53 -7.38 -16.23 -4.46
N ILE A 54 -6.38 -16.90 -5.03
CA ILE A 54 -5.72 -16.44 -6.25
C ILE A 54 -6.60 -16.78 -7.45
N THR A 55 -7.43 -15.82 -7.89
CA THR A 55 -8.28 -15.94 -9.09
C THR A 55 -7.66 -15.26 -10.31
N ARG A 56 -6.67 -14.39 -10.09
CA ARG A 56 -6.04 -13.54 -11.12
C ARG A 56 -7.00 -12.55 -11.79
N THR A 57 -8.17 -12.33 -11.19
CA THR A 57 -9.23 -11.44 -11.65
C THR A 57 -9.68 -10.53 -10.51
N PRO A 58 -10.22 -9.33 -10.79
CA PRO A 58 -10.79 -8.47 -9.76
C PRO A 58 -12.18 -8.99 -9.36
N ASP A 59 -12.23 -10.15 -8.71
CA ASP A 59 -13.46 -10.73 -8.17
C ASP A 59 -14.05 -9.88 -7.03
N SER A 60 -15.24 -10.27 -6.55
CA SER A 60 -15.97 -9.57 -5.50
C SER A 60 -15.13 -9.33 -4.24
N ASP A 61 -14.37 -10.34 -3.82
CA ASP A 61 -13.60 -10.30 -2.57
C ASP A 61 -12.37 -9.40 -2.75
N THR A 62 -11.74 -9.49 -3.92
CA THR A 62 -10.62 -8.63 -4.33
C THR A 62 -11.05 -7.17 -4.35
N LEU A 63 -12.19 -6.85 -4.98
CA LEU A 63 -12.73 -5.49 -5.06
C LEU A 63 -13.18 -4.98 -3.69
N ALA A 64 -13.82 -5.81 -2.88
CA ALA A 64 -14.22 -5.45 -1.52
C ALA A 64 -13.00 -5.11 -0.67
N MET A 65 -11.90 -5.86 -0.83
CA MET A 65 -10.64 -5.57 -0.17
C MET A 65 -10.03 -4.25 -0.68
N MET A 66 -9.97 -4.05 -2.00
CA MET A 66 -9.39 -2.83 -2.59
C MET A 66 -10.11 -1.54 -2.16
N LYS A 67 -11.38 -1.61 -1.79
CA LYS A 67 -12.19 -0.46 -1.34
C LYS A 67 -12.01 -0.10 0.13
N LYS A 68 -11.36 -0.94 0.94
CA LYS A 68 -11.13 -0.63 2.36
C LYS A 68 -10.15 0.53 2.52
N PRO A 69 -10.41 1.50 3.41
CA PRO A 69 -9.43 2.52 3.78
C PRO A 69 -8.13 1.87 4.25
N ARG A 70 -6.98 2.46 3.88
CA ARG A 70 -5.67 1.88 4.15
C ARG A 70 -4.53 2.90 4.15
N CYS A 71 -3.35 2.46 4.57
CA CYS A 71 -2.12 3.24 4.49
C CYS A 71 -1.77 3.61 3.03
N GLY A 72 -1.17 4.79 2.84
CA GLY A 72 -0.74 5.28 1.52
C GLY A 72 0.57 4.67 1.01
N ILE A 73 1.27 3.87 1.81
CA ILE A 73 2.56 3.26 1.49
C ILE A 73 2.33 2.00 0.62
N PRO A 74 2.87 1.91 -0.61
CA PRO A 74 2.85 0.72 -1.45
C PRO A 74 3.32 -0.58 -0.77
N ASP A 75 2.64 -1.69 -1.06
CA ASP A 75 2.86 -3.01 -0.45
C ASP A 75 3.93 -3.85 -1.18
N GLY A 76 4.03 -3.73 -2.52
CA GLY A 76 4.84 -4.64 -3.33
C GLY A 76 6.35 -4.40 -3.26
N ALA A 77 6.77 -3.24 -2.76
CA ALA A 77 8.16 -2.81 -2.79
C ALA A 77 8.57 -2.17 -1.45
N VAL A 78 8.20 -2.81 -0.34
CA VAL A 78 8.56 -2.39 1.04
C VAL A 78 10.06 -2.05 1.20
N ALA A 79 10.94 -2.53 0.31
CA ALA A 79 12.37 -2.26 0.30
C ALA A 79 12.88 -1.21 -0.72
N ARG A 80 12.03 -0.58 -1.55
CA ARG A 80 12.46 0.39 -2.59
C ARG A 80 11.80 1.77 -2.50
N PHE A 81 11.27 2.12 -1.35
CA PHE A 81 11.02 3.53 -1.07
C PHE A 81 12.37 4.24 -1.04
N SER A 82 12.68 5.00 -2.09
CA SER A 82 13.90 5.82 -2.22
C SER A 82 14.08 6.83 -1.08
N ILE A 83 13.07 7.02 -0.22
CA ILE A 83 13.15 7.82 1.01
C ILE A 83 13.93 7.11 2.12
N PHE A 84 13.99 5.78 2.13
CA PHE A 84 14.83 5.04 3.05
C PHE A 84 16.03 4.56 2.25
N GLY A 85 17.24 4.95 2.66
CA GLY A 85 18.47 4.46 2.03
C GLY A 85 18.56 2.93 2.07
N LYS A 86 19.72 2.37 1.66
CA LYS A 86 19.93 0.91 1.70
C LYS A 86 19.73 0.28 3.09
N LYS A 87 19.74 1.09 4.16
CA LYS A 87 19.51 0.66 5.54
C LYS A 87 18.10 1.03 5.98
N LEU A 88 17.25 0.00 6.12
CA LEU A 88 15.83 0.13 6.49
C LEU A 88 15.61 0.23 8.02
N LYS A 89 16.68 0.46 8.79
CA LYS A 89 16.67 0.53 10.26
C LYS A 89 17.43 1.77 10.70
N TRP A 90 16.91 2.46 11.72
CA TRP A 90 17.66 3.48 12.44
C TRP A 90 18.94 2.91 13.06
N GLU A 91 20.06 3.56 12.82
CA GLU A 91 21.35 3.16 13.41
C GLU A 91 21.48 3.58 14.89
N LYS A 92 20.61 4.49 15.32
CA LYS A 92 20.52 4.95 16.71
C LYS A 92 19.24 4.43 17.34
N ASN A 93 19.31 4.23 18.64
CA ASN A 93 18.16 3.85 19.45
C ASN A 93 17.43 5.13 19.90
N SER A 94 18.15 6.12 20.43
CA SER A 94 17.54 7.39 20.82
C SER A 94 17.12 8.20 19.59
N LEU A 95 15.80 8.27 19.37
CA LEU A 95 15.15 9.03 18.31
C LEU A 95 14.41 10.23 18.89
N THR A 96 14.39 11.33 18.15
CA THR A 96 13.59 12.53 18.46
C THR A 96 12.67 12.84 17.29
N TYR A 97 11.54 13.47 17.57
CA TYR A 97 10.57 13.88 16.55
C TYR A 97 10.06 15.31 16.80
N ARG A 98 9.49 15.92 15.77
CA ARG A 98 8.82 17.22 15.86
C ARG A 98 7.57 17.20 14.99
N ILE A 99 6.45 17.65 15.55
CA ILE A 99 5.23 17.89 14.77
C ILE A 99 5.38 19.24 14.07
N VAL A 100 5.31 19.23 12.74
CA VAL A 100 5.46 20.44 11.92
C VAL A 100 4.13 21.15 11.76
N ASN A 101 3.06 20.38 11.52
CA ASN A 101 1.72 20.88 11.29
C ASN A 101 0.73 20.05 12.11
N TYR A 102 -0.29 20.71 12.63
CA TYR A 102 -1.40 20.09 13.37
C TYR A 102 -2.64 20.03 12.49
N THR A 103 -3.49 19.02 12.69
CA THR A 103 -4.80 18.97 12.05
C THR A 103 -5.77 19.92 12.77
N PRO A 104 -6.68 20.61 12.06
CA PRO A 104 -7.74 21.39 12.69
C PRO A 104 -8.84 20.54 13.33
N ASP A 105 -8.87 19.22 13.06
CA ASP A 105 -9.94 18.33 13.53
C ASP A 105 -9.86 17.99 15.03
N MET A 106 -8.76 18.33 15.71
CA MET A 106 -8.53 18.09 17.14
C MET A 106 -7.55 19.12 17.72
N SER A 107 -7.51 19.23 19.06
CA SER A 107 -6.57 20.14 19.73
C SER A 107 -5.12 19.69 19.59
N ASN A 108 -4.17 20.62 19.65
CA ASN A 108 -2.74 20.29 19.58
C ASN A 108 -2.33 19.28 20.67
N ALA A 109 -2.88 19.42 21.88
CA ALA A 109 -2.60 18.49 22.98
C ALA A 109 -3.08 17.06 22.69
N GLU A 110 -4.23 16.90 22.03
CA GLU A 110 -4.72 15.59 21.61
C GLU A 110 -3.86 14.98 20.49
N VAL A 111 -3.37 15.80 19.56
CA VAL A 111 -2.40 15.35 18.55
C VAL A 111 -1.10 14.90 19.21
N ASP A 112 -0.56 15.69 20.12
CA ASP A 112 0.69 15.39 20.83
C ASP A 112 0.59 14.06 21.59
N ASP A 113 -0.47 13.91 22.39
CA ASP A 113 -0.74 12.68 23.14
C ASP A 113 -0.95 11.47 22.22
N SER A 114 -1.66 11.65 21.10
CA SER A 114 -1.89 10.58 20.13
C SER A 114 -0.60 10.10 19.46
N ILE A 115 0.27 11.03 19.07
CA ILE A 115 1.55 10.71 18.42
C ILE A 115 2.51 10.08 19.43
N ASP A 116 2.57 10.59 20.67
CA ASP A 116 3.40 10.01 21.72
C ASP A 116 2.98 8.55 22.02
N LYS A 117 1.68 8.32 22.23
CA LYS A 117 1.14 6.97 22.46
C LYS A 117 1.42 6.02 21.29
N ALA A 118 1.32 6.51 20.05
CA ALA A 118 1.62 5.70 18.87
C ALA A 118 3.10 5.29 18.82
N LEU A 119 4.03 6.20 19.16
CA LEU A 119 5.46 5.91 19.20
C LEU A 119 5.83 4.97 20.37
N GLN A 120 5.13 5.08 21.51
CA GLN A 120 5.32 4.18 22.65
C GLN A 120 5.06 2.70 22.33
N VAL A 121 4.17 2.40 21.37
CA VAL A 121 3.91 1.01 20.95
C VAL A 121 5.18 0.31 20.51
N TRP A 122 6.08 1.04 19.84
CA TRP A 122 7.36 0.50 19.39
C TRP A 122 8.41 0.51 20.51
N SER A 123 8.56 1.61 21.26
CA SER A 123 9.59 1.70 22.31
C SER A 123 9.43 0.69 23.45
N ARG A 124 8.21 0.16 23.66
CA ARG A 124 7.96 -0.88 24.67
C ARG A 124 8.54 -2.25 24.32
N VAL A 125 8.74 -2.55 23.03
CA VAL A 125 9.11 -3.90 22.56
C VAL A 125 10.48 -3.96 21.88
N ILE A 126 11.06 -2.81 21.56
CA ILE A 126 12.42 -2.69 21.01
C ILE A 126 13.17 -1.58 21.73
N PRO A 127 14.51 -1.71 21.92
CA PRO A 127 15.31 -0.67 22.53
C PRO A 127 15.52 0.48 21.54
N LEU A 128 14.48 1.29 21.35
CA LEU A 128 14.54 2.64 20.79
C LEU A 128 14.78 3.61 21.96
#